data_AF-A0A7X7S8Y2-F1
#
_entry.id   AF-A0A7X7S8Y2-F1
#
_cell.length_a   1.000
_cell.length_b   1.000
_cell.length_c   1.000
_cell.angle_alpha   90.00
_cell.angle_beta   90.00
_cell.angle_gamma   90.00
#
_symmetry.space_group_name_H-M   'P 1'
#
loop_
_entity.id
_entity.type
_entity.pdbx_description
1 polymer ?
#
loop_
_entity_poly.entity_id
_entity_poly.type
_entity_poly.pdbx_seq_one_letter_code
_entity_poly.pdbx_strand_id
1 'polypeptide(L)'
;MAQLIIEVLKQEARVNSAVFPMFAGFASAQEIKTIASVPGFSHNKEHQQIATDLLHPPIDEWQRPLDQSRVRKIKAVYNSTIKNNLMPNPVLLGATSANLDPQNDISLLVRSKTMPVPNGSIIVPNLYEIIIDYDPNNPKKPIWILDGQHRIEGMFSSSQRTQPIPFILLYDTTGNSYTPSFLAEIFTHVTTGAKPMDNIHQEWMKYSFDLPSYDEIATKNALTTVIHLCSTQTFGTINNPFINQIQFNPRKRKPGYYGFKFDMIEWSNIMRENYFGLGGSLPPIELAEEIVKAIKALEGLDSYY
;
A
#
# COMPACT_ATOMS: atom_id res chain seq x y z
N MET A 1 18.48 5.81 19.45
CA MET A 1 18.97 4.99 18.33
C MET A 1 18.99 3.54 18.76
N ALA A 2 18.48 2.65 17.93
CA ALA A 2 18.47 1.22 18.18
C ALA A 2 18.86 0.47 16.91
N GLN A 3 19.45 -0.71 17.11
CA GLN A 3 19.87 -1.58 16.02
C GLN A 3 19.25 -2.96 16.25
N LEU A 4 18.74 -3.55 15.17
CA LEU A 4 18.29 -4.93 15.16
C LEU A 4 19.13 -5.72 14.15
N ILE A 5 19.69 -6.85 14.59
CA ILE A 5 20.48 -7.75 13.75
C ILE A 5 19.73 -9.07 13.64
N ILE A 6 19.47 -9.52 12.42
CA ILE A 6 18.72 -10.74 12.15
C ILE A 6 19.54 -11.63 11.22
N GLU A 7 19.76 -12.88 11.63
CA GLU A 7 20.35 -13.89 10.74
C GLU A 7 19.31 -14.42 9.75
N VAL A 8 19.69 -14.49 8.47
CA VAL A 8 18.81 -14.88 7.38
C VAL A 8 19.53 -15.78 6.37
N LEU A 9 18.75 -16.61 5.69
CA LEU A 9 19.18 -17.30 4.48
C LEU A 9 18.84 -16.44 3.27
N LYS A 10 19.83 -16.15 2.43
CA LYS A 10 19.63 -15.50 1.13
C LYS A 10 19.46 -16.56 0.05
N GLN A 11 18.45 -16.38 -0.80
CA GLN A 11 18.33 -17.10 -2.06
C GLN A 11 17.94 -16.14 -3.17
N GLU A 12 18.29 -16.45 -4.42
CA GLU A 12 17.92 -15.66 -5.59
C GLU A 12 16.93 -16.45 -6.45
N ALA A 13 15.75 -15.88 -6.71
CA ALA A 13 14.85 -16.38 -7.73
C ALA A 13 15.23 -15.79 -9.09
N ARG A 14 15.29 -16.63 -10.12
CA ARG A 14 15.55 -16.19 -11.50
C ARG A 14 14.26 -16.37 -12.29
N VAL A 15 13.70 -15.27 -12.76
CA VAL A 15 12.51 -15.25 -13.60
C VAL A 15 12.89 -14.56 -14.89
N ASN A 16 12.90 -15.31 -15.99
CA ASN A 16 13.48 -14.87 -17.26
C ASN A 16 14.94 -14.40 -17.06
N SER A 17 15.27 -13.17 -17.45
CA SER A 17 16.59 -12.57 -17.27
C SER A 17 16.76 -11.81 -15.93
N ALA A 18 15.70 -11.67 -15.14
CA ALA A 18 15.72 -10.90 -13.88
C ALA A 18 16.08 -11.79 -12.68
N VAL A 19 16.79 -11.19 -11.72
CA VAL A 19 17.24 -11.85 -10.48
C VAL A 19 16.57 -11.16 -9.30
N PHE A 20 15.89 -11.93 -8.45
CA PHE A 20 15.15 -11.45 -7.30
C PHE A 20 15.74 -12.03 -6.01
N PRO A 21 16.62 -11.30 -5.32
CA PRO A 21 17.16 -11.73 -4.03
C PRO A 21 16.06 -11.73 -2.96
N MET A 22 15.98 -12.79 -2.17
CA MET A 22 15.02 -12.95 -1.09
C MET A 22 15.75 -13.44 0.16
N PHE A 23 15.32 -12.96 1.31
CA PHE A 23 15.89 -13.33 2.60
C PHE A 23 14.84 -14.00 3.47
N ALA A 24 15.12 -15.20 3.94
CA ALA A 24 14.26 -15.94 4.86
C ALA A 24 14.88 -15.95 6.25
N GLY A 25 14.10 -15.60 7.27
CA GLY A 25 14.58 -15.56 8.65
C GLY A 25 13.46 -15.69 9.66
N PHE A 26 13.80 -15.49 10.92
CA PHE A 26 12.84 -15.45 12.02
C PHE A 26 12.99 -14.16 12.80
N ALA A 27 11.86 -13.53 13.12
CA ALA A 27 11.80 -12.38 14.01
C ALA A 27 10.49 -12.45 14.78
N SER A 28 10.45 -11.93 16.00
CA SER A 28 9.23 -11.84 16.78
C SER A 28 8.31 -10.74 16.25
N ALA A 29 7.01 -10.81 16.55
CA ALA A 29 6.08 -9.74 16.22
C ALA A 29 6.47 -8.42 16.91
N GLN A 30 7.07 -8.50 18.10
CA GLN A 30 7.64 -7.35 18.80
C GLN A 30 8.77 -6.70 18.02
N GLU A 31 9.73 -7.46 17.52
CA GLU A 31 10.83 -6.94 16.71
C GLU A 31 10.32 -6.39 15.38
N ILE A 32 9.47 -7.11 14.65
CA ILE A 32 8.95 -6.63 13.36
C ILE A 32 8.20 -5.30 13.54
N LYS A 33 7.45 -5.12 14.63
CA LYS A 33 6.69 -3.89 14.88
C LYS A 33 7.59 -2.67 15.15
N THR A 34 8.84 -2.85 15.58
CA THR A 34 9.76 -1.70 15.80
C THR A 34 10.35 -1.18 14.50
N ILE A 35 10.50 -2.04 13.48
CA ILE A 35 11.21 -1.76 12.22
C ILE A 35 10.30 -1.73 10.98
N ALA A 36 9.02 -2.13 11.10
CA ALA A 36 8.14 -2.25 9.95
C ALA A 36 6.79 -1.53 10.14
N SER A 37 6.32 -0.91 9.07
CA SER A 37 5.00 -0.26 8.99
C SER A 37 4.13 -0.90 7.90
N VAL A 38 2.82 -0.71 8.01
CA VAL A 38 1.88 -1.07 6.95
C VAL A 38 1.67 0.18 6.10
N PRO A 39 1.96 0.16 4.79
CA PRO A 39 1.69 1.29 3.89
C PRO A 39 0.19 1.34 3.59
N GLY A 40 -0.65 1.65 4.58
CA GLY A 40 -2.11 1.59 4.45
C GLY A 40 -2.80 2.87 4.86
N PHE A 41 -3.88 3.20 4.17
CA PHE A 41 -4.64 4.43 4.41
C PHE A 41 -5.47 4.37 5.70
N SER A 42 -5.80 5.53 6.25
CA SER A 42 -6.66 5.64 7.43
C SER A 42 -8.13 5.34 7.11
N HIS A 43 -8.83 4.67 8.03
CA HIS A 43 -10.29 4.46 7.94
C HIS A 43 -11.08 5.76 7.74
N ASN A 44 -10.58 6.87 8.28
CA ASN A 44 -11.26 8.17 8.28
C ASN A 44 -10.80 9.10 7.16
N LYS A 45 -9.81 8.69 6.36
CA LYS A 45 -9.25 9.50 5.26
C LYS A 45 -10.37 9.98 4.34
N GLU A 46 -10.43 11.28 4.08
CA GLU A 46 -11.48 11.86 3.25
C GLU A 46 -11.37 11.36 1.80
N HIS A 47 -12.50 11.33 1.08
CA HIS A 47 -12.51 10.90 -0.32
C HIS A 47 -11.62 11.81 -1.18
N GLN A 48 -11.72 13.12 -0.93
CA GLN A 48 -10.88 14.12 -1.59
C GLN A 48 -9.38 13.85 -1.36
N GLN A 49 -8.98 13.46 -0.15
CA GLN A 49 -7.58 13.21 0.16
C GLN A 49 -7.05 12.03 -0.65
N ILE A 50 -7.79 10.92 -0.70
CA ILE A 50 -7.42 9.77 -1.55
C ILE A 50 -7.33 10.20 -3.01
N ALA A 51 -8.31 10.94 -3.54
CA ALA A 51 -8.26 11.43 -4.91
C ALA A 51 -7.02 12.30 -5.17
N THR A 52 -6.68 13.22 -4.28
CA THR A 52 -5.48 14.07 -4.39
C THR A 52 -4.19 13.24 -4.43
N ASP A 53 -4.09 12.18 -3.62
CA ASP A 53 -2.90 11.32 -3.63
C ASP A 53 -2.77 10.58 -4.97
N LEU A 54 -3.91 10.17 -5.57
CA LEU A 54 -3.92 9.53 -6.88
C LEU A 54 -3.45 10.45 -8.01
N LEU A 55 -3.40 11.78 -7.83
CA LEU A 55 -2.75 12.67 -8.79
C LEU A 55 -1.22 12.54 -8.80
N HIS A 56 -0.63 11.94 -7.76
CA HIS A 56 0.81 11.84 -7.56
C HIS A 56 1.26 10.39 -7.34
N PRO A 57 1.03 9.47 -8.30
CA PRO A 57 1.47 8.08 -8.16
C PRO A 57 3.01 7.96 -8.17
N PRO A 58 3.58 6.92 -7.53
CA PRO A 58 2.92 5.90 -6.73
C PRO A 58 2.54 6.43 -5.34
N ILE A 59 1.36 6.06 -4.87
CA ILE A 59 0.93 6.39 -3.50
C ILE A 59 1.63 5.49 -2.49
N ASP A 60 1.82 6.00 -1.28
CA ASP A 60 2.48 5.34 -0.15
C ASP A 60 1.51 4.66 0.83
N GLU A 61 0.20 4.89 0.67
CA GLU A 61 -0.87 4.33 1.51
C GLU A 61 -1.78 3.33 0.76
N TRP A 62 -1.20 2.30 0.16
CA TRP A 62 -1.91 1.40 -0.74
C TRP A 62 -2.58 0.18 -0.11
N GLN A 63 -2.30 -0.17 1.14
CA GLN A 63 -2.95 -1.29 1.84
C GLN A 63 -4.25 -0.92 2.53
N ARG A 64 -5.11 -1.93 2.71
CA ARG A 64 -6.35 -1.77 3.43
C ARG A 64 -6.06 -1.53 4.92
N PRO A 65 -6.90 -0.73 5.59
CA PRO A 65 -6.82 -0.55 7.01
C PRO A 65 -6.93 -1.88 7.78
N LEU A 66 -6.33 -1.90 8.96
CA LEU A 66 -6.32 -3.03 9.88
C LEU A 66 -7.74 -3.43 10.33
N ASP A 67 -8.05 -4.73 10.29
CA ASP A 67 -9.32 -5.29 10.77
C ASP A 67 -9.16 -5.69 12.25
N GLN A 68 -9.70 -4.86 13.13
CA GLN A 68 -9.62 -5.06 14.59
C GLN A 68 -10.30 -6.34 15.07
N SER A 69 -11.33 -6.82 14.37
CA SER A 69 -11.99 -8.09 14.71
C SER A 69 -11.06 -9.27 14.47
N ARG A 70 -10.36 -9.26 13.32
CA ARG A 70 -9.36 -10.30 12.99
C ARG A 70 -8.17 -10.27 13.96
N VAL A 71 -7.68 -9.08 14.30
CA VAL A 71 -6.60 -8.90 15.29
C VAL A 71 -7.00 -9.48 16.66
N ARG A 72 -8.20 -9.16 17.15
CA ARG A 72 -8.70 -9.72 18.43
C ARG A 72 -8.79 -11.24 18.42
N LYS A 73 -9.26 -11.84 17.32
CA LYS A 73 -9.33 -13.30 17.17
C LYS A 73 -7.94 -13.95 17.23
N ILE A 74 -6.96 -13.39 16.53
CA ILE A 74 -5.57 -13.87 16.56
C ILE A 74 -5.00 -13.71 17.98
N LYS A 75 -5.13 -12.53 18.59
CA LYS A 75 -4.71 -12.30 19.98
C LYS A 75 -5.29 -13.33 20.95
N ALA A 76 -6.57 -13.67 20.82
CA ALA A 76 -7.23 -14.65 21.69
C ALA A 76 -6.60 -16.05 21.57
N VAL A 77 -6.25 -16.48 20.35
CA VAL A 77 -5.55 -17.76 20.12
C VAL A 77 -4.20 -17.77 20.82
N TYR A 78 -3.38 -16.74 20.59
CA TYR A 78 -2.01 -16.65 21.11
C TYR A 78 -1.91 -16.13 22.55
N ASN A 79 -3.04 -15.88 23.20
CA ASN A 79 -3.13 -15.65 24.65
C ASN A 79 -3.46 -16.92 25.43
N SER A 80 -3.79 -18.03 24.75
CA SER A 80 -4.20 -19.26 25.41
C SER A 80 -3.07 -19.80 26.29
N THR A 81 -3.34 -19.99 27.58
CA THR A 81 -2.41 -20.60 28.55
C THR A 81 -2.55 -22.12 28.64
N ILE A 82 -3.55 -22.69 27.97
CA ILE A 82 -3.90 -24.12 28.02
C ILE A 82 -3.37 -24.91 26.81
N LYS A 83 -2.88 -24.23 25.77
CA LYS A 83 -2.29 -24.85 24.57
C LYS A 83 -1.12 -24.02 24.07
N ASN A 84 -0.06 -24.71 23.64
CA ASN A 84 1.04 -24.08 22.91
C ASN A 84 0.57 -23.80 21.48
N ASN A 85 0.43 -22.53 21.12
CA ASN A 85 0.12 -22.12 19.76
C ASN A 85 1.42 -21.67 19.08
N LEU A 86 1.67 -22.17 17.87
CA LEU A 86 2.77 -21.75 17.02
C LEU A 86 2.21 -20.90 15.87
N MET A 87 2.94 -19.87 15.44
CA MET A 87 2.67 -19.13 14.20
C MET A 87 3.72 -19.51 13.17
N PRO A 88 3.53 -20.61 12.42
CA PRO A 88 4.50 -21.06 11.42
C PRO A 88 4.32 -20.36 10.06
N ASN A 89 3.23 -19.62 9.87
CA ASN A 89 2.91 -18.99 8.60
C ASN A 89 3.80 -17.74 8.42
N PRO A 90 4.64 -17.66 7.37
CA PRO A 90 5.55 -16.53 7.18
C PRO A 90 4.82 -15.24 6.86
N VAL A 91 5.37 -14.13 7.32
CA VAL A 91 4.96 -12.78 6.90
C VAL A 91 5.84 -12.32 5.75
N LEU A 92 5.26 -11.54 4.83
CA LEU A 92 5.99 -11.00 3.70
C LEU A 92 6.34 -9.54 3.98
N LEU A 93 7.63 -9.24 3.93
CA LEU A 93 8.20 -7.92 4.18
C LEU A 93 8.88 -7.41 2.91
N GLY A 94 8.93 -6.10 2.74
CA GLY A 94 9.63 -5.44 1.64
C GLY A 94 10.42 -4.23 2.11
N ALA A 95 11.60 -4.02 1.54
CA ALA A 95 12.37 -2.81 1.74
C ALA A 95 12.81 -2.25 0.39
N THR A 96 12.87 -0.92 0.31
CA THR A 96 13.26 -0.20 -0.91
C THR A 96 13.98 1.08 -0.51
N SER A 97 14.82 1.61 -1.39
CA SER A 97 15.58 2.84 -1.14
C SER A 97 14.69 4.02 -0.76
N ALA A 98 13.43 4.06 -1.23
CA ALA A 98 12.46 5.12 -0.88
C ALA A 98 12.14 5.19 0.63
N ASN A 99 12.22 4.07 1.35
CA ASN A 99 11.96 4.02 2.78
C ASN A 99 13.21 4.12 3.63
N LEU A 100 14.38 3.99 3.01
CA LEU A 100 15.65 4.20 3.67
C LEU A 100 15.94 5.69 3.68
N ASP A 101 16.47 6.15 4.80
CA ASP A 101 16.93 7.50 4.98
C ASP A 101 18.20 7.44 5.84
N PRO A 102 19.36 7.19 5.22
CA PRO A 102 20.61 7.07 5.96
C PRO A 102 20.99 8.36 6.69
N GLN A 103 20.45 9.52 6.29
CA GLN A 103 20.70 10.80 6.98
C GLN A 103 19.93 10.90 8.30
N ASN A 104 18.87 10.12 8.45
CA ASN A 104 18.06 10.01 9.66
C ASN A 104 18.15 8.60 10.28
N ASP A 105 19.26 7.89 10.04
CA ASP A 105 19.59 6.59 10.63
C ASP A 105 18.50 5.51 10.39
N ILE A 106 17.82 5.58 9.24
CA ILE A 106 16.93 4.53 8.74
C ILE A 106 17.68 3.77 7.65
N SER A 107 18.36 2.70 8.05
CA SER A 107 19.28 1.96 7.19
C SER A 107 18.97 0.46 7.22
N LEU A 108 19.28 -0.22 6.11
CA LEU A 108 19.24 -1.67 6.03
C LEU A 108 20.49 -2.14 5.31
N LEU A 109 21.35 -2.86 6.02
CA LEU A 109 22.58 -3.45 5.50
C LEU A 109 22.45 -4.97 5.47
N VAL A 110 22.97 -5.58 4.41
CA VAL A 110 23.10 -7.03 4.30
C VAL A 110 24.59 -7.39 4.29
N ARG A 111 25.00 -8.25 5.23
CA ARG A 111 26.39 -8.71 5.37
C ARG A 111 26.46 -10.23 5.33
N SER A 112 27.42 -10.81 4.60
CA SER A 112 27.67 -12.25 4.67
C SER A 112 28.10 -12.66 6.07
N LYS A 113 27.52 -13.74 6.60
CA LYS A 113 27.90 -14.24 7.92
C LYS A 113 29.27 -14.92 7.85
N THR A 114 30.13 -14.60 8.80
CA THR A 114 31.39 -15.32 9.02
C THR A 114 31.31 -16.15 10.29
N MET A 115 31.96 -17.32 10.26
CA MET A 115 32.12 -18.18 11.44
C MET A 115 33.61 -18.30 11.80
N PRO A 116 33.96 -18.21 13.09
CA PRO A 116 35.31 -18.44 13.54
C PRO A 116 35.69 -19.90 13.31
N VAL A 117 36.90 -20.12 12.82
CA VAL A 117 37.54 -21.43 12.68
C VAL A 117 38.94 -21.36 13.32
N PRO A 118 39.58 -22.50 13.69
CA PRO A 118 40.84 -22.49 14.43
C PRO A 118 41.96 -21.62 13.86
N ASN A 119 41.96 -21.33 12.55
CA ASN A 119 42.95 -20.50 11.85
C ASN A 119 42.35 -19.31 11.07
N GLY A 120 41.24 -18.74 11.53
CA GLY A 120 40.66 -17.54 10.92
C GLY A 120 39.13 -17.52 10.94
N SER A 121 38.52 -17.06 9.85
CA SER A 121 37.08 -17.09 9.69
C SER A 121 36.71 -17.57 8.29
N ILE A 122 35.61 -18.30 8.19
CA ILE A 122 35.03 -18.71 6.91
C ILE A 122 33.73 -17.96 6.68
N ILE A 123 33.46 -17.60 5.42
CA ILE A 123 32.13 -17.12 5.02
C ILE A 123 31.22 -18.35 4.92
N VAL A 124 30.08 -18.29 5.59
CA VAL A 124 29.06 -19.34 5.49
C VAL A 124 28.22 -19.09 4.24
N PRO A 125 28.20 -20.00 3.25
CA PRO A 125 27.42 -19.81 2.04
C PRO A 125 25.94 -19.58 2.36
N ASN A 126 25.34 -18.60 1.68
CA ASN A 126 23.92 -18.24 1.77
C ASN A 126 23.42 -17.77 3.15
N LEU A 127 24.27 -17.71 4.18
CA LEU A 127 23.91 -17.16 5.49
C LEU A 127 24.37 -15.70 5.59
N TYR A 128 23.45 -14.83 5.95
CA TYR A 128 23.66 -13.39 6.01
C TYR A 128 23.12 -12.82 7.33
N GLU A 129 23.57 -11.63 7.66
CA GLU A 129 22.99 -10.79 8.70
C GLU A 129 22.36 -9.58 8.03
N ILE A 130 21.10 -9.32 8.37
CA ILE A 130 20.43 -8.06 8.09
C ILE A 130 20.60 -7.19 9.31
N ILE A 131 21.23 -6.04 9.14
CA ILE A 131 21.43 -5.03 10.17
C ILE A 131 20.49 -3.87 9.84
N ILE A 132 19.60 -3.56 10.77
CA ILE A 132 18.57 -2.54 10.60
C ILE A 132 18.79 -1.49 11.67
N ASP A 133 19.19 -0.31 11.23
CA ASP A 133 19.23 0.87 12.07
C ASP A 133 17.87 1.57 12.00
N TYR A 134 17.35 1.93 13.17
CA TYR A 134 16.09 2.63 13.27
C TYR A 134 16.08 3.58 14.47
N ASP A 135 15.32 4.66 14.31
CA ASP A 135 14.92 5.50 15.43
C ASP A 135 13.56 5.01 15.98
N PRO A 136 13.50 4.57 17.26
CA PRO A 136 12.24 4.21 17.90
C PRO A 136 11.18 5.33 17.87
N ASN A 137 11.62 6.59 17.86
CA ASN A 137 10.75 7.76 17.89
C ASN A 137 10.34 8.24 16.48
N ASN A 138 10.99 7.74 15.43
CA ASN A 138 10.66 8.12 14.07
C ASN A 138 9.42 7.33 13.59
N PRO A 139 8.38 8.03 13.08
CA PRO A 139 7.21 7.37 12.51
C PRO A 139 7.53 6.60 11.22
N LYS A 140 8.55 7.02 10.46
CA LYS A 140 9.04 6.32 9.28
C LYS A 140 9.80 5.07 9.71
N LYS A 141 9.50 3.95 9.06
CA LYS A 141 10.11 2.64 9.33
C LYS A 141 10.81 2.13 8.07
N PRO A 142 11.96 1.44 8.20
CA PRO A 142 12.75 0.99 7.05
C PRO A 142 12.05 -0.08 6.20
N ILE A 143 11.10 -0.82 6.80
CA ILE A 143 10.46 -1.99 6.17
C ILE A 143 8.96 -1.79 6.04
N TRP A 144 8.39 -2.25 4.94
CA TRP A 144 6.95 -2.41 4.76
C TRP A 144 6.52 -3.85 5.02
N ILE A 145 5.39 -3.99 5.71
CA ILE A 145 4.67 -5.25 5.84
C ILE A 145 3.81 -5.42 4.60
N LEU A 146 4.17 -6.29 3.67
CA LEU A 146 3.40 -6.55 2.46
C LEU A 146 2.25 -7.51 2.74
N ASP A 147 2.50 -8.64 3.42
CA ASP A 147 1.45 -9.54 3.89
C ASP A 147 1.66 -9.94 5.36
N GLY A 148 0.55 -10.15 6.06
CA GLY A 148 0.55 -10.59 7.45
C GLY A 148 0.32 -9.49 8.48
N GLN A 149 -0.14 -8.29 8.09
CA GLN A 149 -0.43 -7.17 9.00
C GLN A 149 -1.30 -7.57 10.22
N HIS A 150 -2.39 -8.32 10.03
CA HIS A 150 -3.25 -8.77 11.15
C HIS A 150 -2.55 -9.80 12.05
N ARG A 151 -1.64 -10.61 11.49
CA ARG A 151 -0.87 -11.62 12.24
C ARG A 151 0.15 -10.94 13.15
N ILE A 152 0.94 -10.02 12.61
CA ILE A 152 1.91 -9.24 13.39
C ILE A 152 1.19 -8.49 14.50
N GLU A 153 0.12 -7.77 14.19
CA GLU A 153 -0.60 -6.97 15.19
C GLU A 153 -1.26 -7.85 16.28
N GLY A 154 -1.89 -8.96 15.88
CA GLY A 154 -2.53 -9.89 16.81
C GLY A 154 -1.52 -10.57 17.74
N MET A 155 -0.39 -11.01 17.19
CA MET A 155 0.73 -11.58 17.95
C MET A 155 1.36 -10.56 18.89
N PHE A 156 1.66 -9.35 18.39
CA PHE A 156 2.23 -8.26 19.17
C PHE A 156 1.36 -7.92 20.39
N SER A 157 0.04 -7.95 20.21
CA SER A 157 -0.94 -7.67 21.25
C SER A 157 -1.20 -8.85 22.21
N SER A 158 -0.53 -9.99 22.03
CA SER A 158 -0.71 -11.22 22.80
C SER A 158 0.40 -11.44 23.85
N SER A 159 0.27 -12.51 24.65
CA SER A 159 1.31 -12.99 25.57
C SER A 159 2.48 -13.65 24.83
N GLN A 160 2.27 -14.15 23.61
CA GLN A 160 3.30 -14.77 22.76
C GLN A 160 3.97 -13.77 21.79
N ARG A 161 3.98 -12.47 22.10
CA ARG A 161 4.54 -11.42 21.22
C ARG A 161 6.02 -11.60 20.85
N THR A 162 6.78 -12.32 21.69
CA THR A 162 8.20 -12.64 21.52
C THR A 162 8.43 -13.97 20.81
N GLN A 163 7.38 -14.73 20.47
CA GLN A 163 7.52 -15.96 19.71
C GLN A 163 8.15 -15.64 18.34
N PRO A 164 9.28 -16.26 17.98
CA PRO A 164 9.84 -16.11 16.64
C PRO A 164 8.82 -16.57 15.60
N ILE A 165 8.59 -15.74 14.58
CA ILE A 165 7.76 -16.08 13.42
C ILE A 165 8.63 -16.01 12.16
N PRO A 166 8.42 -16.91 11.19
CA PRO A 166 9.17 -16.85 9.96
C PRO A 166 8.77 -15.59 9.17
N PHE A 167 9.72 -15.03 8.43
CA PHE A 167 9.46 -13.97 7.47
C PHE A 167 10.24 -14.20 6.18
N ILE A 168 9.72 -13.61 5.10
CA ILE A 168 10.45 -13.41 3.85
C ILE A 168 10.61 -11.91 3.65
N LEU A 169 11.84 -11.44 3.49
CA LEU A 169 12.15 -10.07 3.13
C LEU A 169 12.52 -10.00 1.64
N LEU A 170 11.78 -9.19 0.91
CA LEU A 170 12.08 -8.77 -0.45
C LEU A 170 12.95 -7.51 -0.38
N TYR A 171 14.23 -7.66 -0.67
CA TYR A 171 15.18 -6.55 -0.65
C TYR A 171 16.33 -6.82 -1.62
N ASP A 172 16.77 -5.77 -2.30
CA ASP A 172 17.90 -5.78 -3.22
C ASP A 172 18.82 -4.62 -2.85
N THR A 173 20.06 -4.95 -2.50
CA THR A 173 21.07 -3.96 -2.12
C THR A 173 21.41 -2.99 -3.26
N THR A 174 21.15 -3.37 -4.51
CA THR A 174 21.35 -2.49 -5.67
C THR A 174 20.16 -1.56 -5.94
N GLY A 175 19.01 -1.82 -5.31
CA GLY A 175 17.79 -1.03 -5.46
C GLY A 175 17.01 -1.25 -6.76
N ASN A 176 17.42 -2.18 -7.62
CA ASN A 176 16.85 -2.33 -8.97
C ASN A 176 15.67 -3.32 -9.01
N SER A 177 15.67 -4.32 -8.14
CA SER A 177 14.72 -5.44 -8.24
C SER A 177 13.38 -5.20 -7.52
N TYR A 178 13.35 -4.35 -6.50
CA TYR A 178 12.17 -4.12 -5.66
C TYR A 178 11.85 -2.62 -5.55
N THR A 179 11.24 -2.09 -6.61
CA THR A 179 10.67 -0.74 -6.61
C THR A 179 9.39 -0.69 -5.78
N PRO A 180 8.97 0.49 -5.29
CA PRO A 180 7.69 0.65 -4.59
C PRO A 180 6.50 0.05 -5.36
N SER A 181 6.41 0.32 -6.66
CA SER A 181 5.34 -0.18 -7.51
C SER A 181 5.34 -1.70 -7.62
N PHE A 182 6.51 -2.31 -7.78
CA PHE A 182 6.61 -3.76 -7.86
C PHE A 182 6.26 -4.45 -6.53
N LEU A 183 6.61 -3.86 -5.38
CA LEU A 183 6.20 -4.38 -4.08
C LEU A 183 4.68 -4.32 -3.87
N ALA A 184 4.02 -3.27 -4.36
CA ALA A 184 2.56 -3.16 -4.31
C ALA A 184 1.85 -4.11 -5.29
N GLU A 185 2.45 -4.35 -6.45
CA GLU A 185 2.01 -5.39 -7.39
C GLU A 185 2.09 -6.78 -6.74
N ILE A 186 3.23 -7.12 -6.12
CA ILE A 186 3.40 -8.37 -5.36
C ILE A 186 2.33 -8.50 -4.27
N PHE A 187 2.04 -7.43 -3.53
CA PHE A 187 0.95 -7.44 -2.54
C PHE A 187 -0.40 -7.82 -3.19
N THR A 188 -0.69 -7.26 -4.34
CA THR A 188 -1.92 -7.56 -5.08
C THR A 188 -1.97 -9.05 -5.44
N HIS A 189 -0.86 -9.61 -5.95
CA HIS A 189 -0.76 -11.03 -6.28
C HIS A 189 -0.93 -11.95 -5.05
N VAL A 190 -0.25 -11.69 -3.94
CA VAL A 190 -0.33 -12.56 -2.75
C VAL A 190 -1.66 -12.47 -2.01
N THR A 191 -2.40 -11.37 -2.21
CA THR A 191 -3.76 -11.22 -1.66
C THR A 191 -4.85 -11.70 -2.61
N THR A 192 -4.50 -12.08 -3.84
CA THR A 192 -5.44 -12.63 -4.83
C THR A 192 -6.00 -13.96 -4.30
N GLY A 193 -7.31 -14.03 -4.07
CA GLY A 193 -8.00 -15.19 -3.48
C GLY A 193 -8.27 -15.12 -1.97
N ALA A 194 -7.71 -14.14 -1.24
CA ALA A 194 -8.16 -13.81 0.11
C ALA A 194 -9.54 -13.10 0.06
N LYS A 195 -10.17 -12.82 1.22
CA LYS A 195 -11.43 -12.03 1.25
C LYS A 195 -11.26 -10.81 0.35
N PRO A 196 -12.10 -10.66 -0.70
CA PRO A 196 -11.90 -9.67 -1.74
C PRO A 196 -11.68 -8.30 -1.12
N MET A 197 -10.64 -7.61 -1.60
CA MET A 197 -10.48 -6.19 -1.31
C MET A 197 -11.69 -5.46 -1.88
N ASP A 198 -12.09 -4.35 -1.26
CA ASP A 198 -13.23 -3.59 -1.78
C ASP A 198 -12.96 -3.17 -3.22
N ASN A 199 -13.96 -3.22 -4.11
CA ASN A 199 -13.78 -2.94 -5.53
C ASN A 199 -13.20 -1.54 -5.76
N ILE A 200 -13.64 -0.54 -4.99
CA ILE A 200 -13.11 0.83 -5.06
C ILE A 200 -11.61 0.83 -4.79
N HIS A 201 -11.19 0.09 -3.75
CA HIS A 201 -9.78 0.00 -3.37
C HIS A 201 -8.93 -0.76 -4.39
N GLN A 202 -9.44 -1.87 -4.91
CA GLN A 202 -8.78 -2.56 -6.02
C GLN A 202 -8.57 -1.62 -7.21
N GLU A 203 -9.56 -0.80 -7.52
CA GLU A 203 -9.52 0.03 -8.72
C GLU A 203 -8.48 1.13 -8.64
N TRP A 204 -8.41 1.88 -7.53
CA TRP A 204 -7.36 2.89 -7.41
C TRP A 204 -5.96 2.29 -7.25
N MET A 205 -5.81 1.07 -6.72
CA MET A 205 -4.52 0.37 -6.74
C MET A 205 -4.07 0.08 -8.17
N LYS A 206 -4.97 -0.42 -9.03
CA LYS A 206 -4.65 -0.64 -10.45
C LYS A 206 -4.21 0.64 -11.13
N TYR A 207 -4.89 1.75 -10.84
CA TYR A 207 -4.53 3.06 -11.37
C TYR A 207 -3.17 3.57 -10.86
N SER A 208 -2.93 3.52 -9.54
CA SER A 208 -1.69 4.02 -8.93
C SER A 208 -0.43 3.30 -9.37
N PHE A 209 -0.55 2.03 -9.73
CA PHE A 209 0.58 1.18 -10.12
C PHE A 209 0.59 0.85 -11.62
N ASP A 210 -0.23 1.53 -12.42
CA ASP A 210 -0.30 1.37 -13.87
C ASP A 210 -0.46 -0.11 -14.28
N LEU A 211 -1.34 -0.83 -13.57
CA LEU A 211 -1.63 -2.24 -13.88
C LEU A 211 -2.37 -2.33 -15.23
N PRO A 212 -2.29 -3.46 -15.97
CA PRO A 212 -2.69 -3.53 -17.38
C PRO A 212 -4.10 -3.03 -17.75
N SER A 213 -5.04 -2.99 -16.80
CA SER A 213 -6.37 -2.38 -17.02
C SER A 213 -6.32 -0.87 -17.30
N TYR A 214 -5.20 -0.21 -17.00
CA TYR A 214 -4.97 1.22 -17.20
C TYR A 214 -4.00 1.53 -18.35
N ASP A 215 -3.61 0.51 -19.14
CA ASP A 215 -2.87 0.70 -20.40
C ASP A 215 -3.73 1.45 -21.44
N GLU A 216 -5.05 1.29 -21.38
CA GLU A 216 -6.00 2.00 -22.23
C GLU A 216 -6.12 3.47 -21.82
N ILE A 217 -5.70 4.38 -22.70
CA ILE A 217 -5.71 5.83 -22.42
C ILE A 217 -7.11 6.36 -22.09
N ALA A 218 -8.16 5.78 -22.67
CA ALA A 218 -9.54 6.16 -22.38
C ALA A 218 -9.92 5.85 -20.92
N THR A 219 -9.52 4.69 -20.41
CA THR A 219 -9.76 4.26 -19.03
C THR A 219 -8.96 5.11 -18.05
N LYS A 220 -7.69 5.39 -18.39
CA LYS A 220 -6.82 6.27 -17.60
C LYS A 220 -7.38 7.69 -17.52
N ASN A 221 -7.69 8.30 -18.66
CA ASN A 221 -8.25 9.65 -18.72
C ASN A 221 -9.59 9.76 -18.00
N ALA A 222 -10.46 8.75 -18.13
CA ALA A 222 -11.73 8.72 -17.43
C ALA A 222 -11.54 8.80 -15.91
N LEU A 223 -10.71 7.92 -15.33
CA LEU A 223 -10.46 7.97 -13.89
C LEU A 223 -9.74 9.26 -13.48
N THR A 224 -8.79 9.76 -14.27
CA THR A 224 -8.12 11.04 -13.99
C THR A 224 -9.11 12.21 -13.93
N THR A 225 -10.12 12.24 -14.80
CA THR A 225 -11.19 13.26 -14.73
C THR A 225 -11.98 13.14 -13.43
N VAL A 226 -12.36 11.93 -13.00
CA VAL A 226 -13.08 11.71 -11.74
C VAL A 226 -12.24 12.10 -10.52
N ILE A 227 -10.93 11.83 -10.58
CA ILE A 227 -9.99 12.28 -9.56
C ILE A 227 -10.04 13.81 -9.44
N HIS A 228 -9.92 14.55 -10.55
CA HIS A 228 -10.02 16.01 -10.55
C HIS A 228 -11.37 16.50 -10.02
N LEU A 229 -12.48 15.86 -10.39
CA LEU A 229 -13.80 16.20 -9.85
C LEU A 229 -13.88 16.03 -8.33
N CYS A 230 -13.18 15.05 -7.76
CA CYS A 230 -13.22 14.84 -6.32
C CYS A 230 -12.18 15.67 -5.54
N SER A 231 -11.03 15.97 -6.15
CA SER A 231 -9.87 16.59 -5.51
C SER A 231 -9.80 18.12 -5.63
N THR A 232 -10.20 18.67 -6.78
CA THR A 232 -9.99 20.08 -7.12
C THR A 232 -11.02 20.99 -6.45
N GLN A 233 -10.57 22.02 -5.73
CA GLN A 233 -11.46 22.94 -5.00
C GLN A 233 -12.26 23.86 -5.94
N THR A 234 -11.60 24.42 -6.95
CA THR A 234 -12.17 25.37 -7.91
C THR A 234 -11.63 25.10 -9.29
N PHE A 235 -12.48 25.22 -10.30
CA PHE A 235 -12.07 25.27 -11.70
C PHE A 235 -12.21 26.71 -12.20
N GLY A 236 -11.10 27.40 -12.39
CA GLY A 236 -11.09 28.85 -12.61
C GLY A 236 -11.73 29.59 -11.43
N THR A 237 -12.84 30.28 -11.68
CA THR A 237 -13.61 31.02 -10.66
C THR A 237 -14.81 30.24 -10.12
N ILE A 238 -15.06 29.02 -10.60
CA ILE A 238 -16.24 28.23 -10.27
C ILE A 238 -15.90 27.24 -9.15
N ASN A 239 -16.69 27.28 -8.07
CA ASN A 239 -16.60 26.31 -7.00
C ASN A 239 -17.04 24.93 -7.49
N ASN A 240 -16.19 23.92 -7.26
CA ASN A 240 -16.50 22.55 -7.63
C ASN A 240 -17.50 21.93 -6.64
N PRO A 241 -18.72 21.56 -7.08
CA PRO A 241 -19.70 20.91 -6.22
C PRO A 241 -19.34 19.47 -5.84
N PHE A 242 -18.45 18.82 -6.60
CA PHE A 242 -18.10 17.41 -6.43
C PHE A 242 -16.95 17.16 -5.45
N ILE A 243 -16.35 18.23 -4.89
CA ILE A 243 -15.28 18.12 -3.92
C ILE A 243 -15.69 17.23 -2.74
N ASN A 244 -14.94 16.16 -2.51
CA ASN A 244 -15.26 15.14 -1.50
C ASN A 244 -16.65 14.48 -1.64
N GLN A 245 -17.35 14.65 -2.77
CA GLN A 245 -18.72 14.11 -3.01
C GLN A 245 -18.76 12.85 -3.87
N ILE A 246 -17.59 12.30 -4.25
CA ILE A 246 -17.46 11.05 -5.01
C ILE A 246 -16.78 10.02 -4.10
N GLN A 247 -17.29 8.79 -4.03
CA GLN A 247 -16.71 7.80 -3.12
C GLN A 247 -15.37 7.27 -3.63
N PHE A 248 -14.29 7.61 -2.92
CA PHE A 248 -12.95 6.99 -3.07
C PHE A 248 -12.55 6.13 -1.86
N ASN A 249 -13.19 6.34 -0.70
CA ASN A 249 -12.90 5.60 0.53
C ASN A 249 -14.02 4.58 0.76
N PRO A 250 -13.75 3.27 0.64
CA PRO A 250 -14.77 2.23 0.82
C PRO A 250 -15.23 2.08 2.28
N ARG A 251 -14.52 2.68 3.24
CA ARG A 251 -14.86 2.63 4.67
C ARG A 251 -15.74 3.79 5.11
N LYS A 252 -15.82 4.84 4.31
CA LYS A 252 -16.72 5.98 4.58
C LYS A 252 -18.01 5.80 3.79
N ARG A 253 -19.07 6.39 4.34
CA ARG A 253 -20.39 6.40 3.71
C ARG A 253 -20.27 6.97 2.30
N LYS A 254 -20.91 6.30 1.31
CA LYS A 254 -21.04 6.81 -0.05
C LYS A 254 -21.59 8.25 -0.02
N PRO A 255 -20.77 9.26 -0.38
CA PRO A 255 -21.20 10.63 -0.41
C PRO A 255 -22.11 10.84 -1.62
N GLY A 256 -22.62 12.05 -1.79
CA GLY A 256 -23.48 12.34 -2.91
C GLY A 256 -23.76 13.81 -3.06
N TYR A 257 -24.19 14.16 -4.26
CA TYR A 257 -24.58 15.51 -4.62
C TYR A 257 -26.08 15.51 -4.92
N TYR A 258 -26.86 16.20 -4.10
CA TYR A 258 -28.33 16.10 -4.07
C TYR A 258 -28.81 14.64 -3.96
N GLY A 259 -29.65 14.18 -4.90
CA GLY A 259 -30.18 12.81 -4.94
C GLY A 259 -29.19 11.78 -5.48
N PHE A 260 -28.07 12.22 -6.04
CA PHE A 260 -27.13 11.36 -6.75
C PHE A 260 -25.99 10.90 -5.85
N LYS A 261 -25.73 9.60 -5.83
CA LYS A 261 -24.63 9.00 -5.07
C LYS A 261 -23.82 8.11 -5.99
N PHE A 262 -22.57 8.48 -6.22
CA PHE A 262 -21.69 7.75 -7.10
C PHE A 262 -20.35 7.43 -6.44
N ASP A 263 -19.78 6.30 -6.80
CA ASP A 263 -18.38 6.01 -6.52
C ASP A 263 -17.49 6.32 -7.74
N MET A 264 -16.18 6.24 -7.52
CA MET A 264 -15.21 6.53 -8.57
C MET A 264 -15.29 5.57 -9.77
N ILE A 265 -15.76 4.33 -9.57
CA ILE A 265 -15.86 3.32 -10.63
C ILE A 265 -17.03 3.66 -11.54
N GLU A 266 -18.20 3.94 -10.94
CA GLU A 266 -19.40 4.34 -11.67
C GLU A 266 -19.15 5.59 -12.52
N TRP A 267 -18.56 6.64 -11.93
CA TRP A 267 -18.22 7.86 -12.66
C TRP A 267 -17.20 7.63 -13.76
N SER A 268 -16.17 6.82 -13.50
CA SER A 268 -15.14 6.53 -14.49
C SER A 268 -15.74 5.77 -15.68
N ASN A 269 -16.61 4.79 -15.44
CA ASN A 269 -17.30 4.06 -16.50
C ASN A 269 -18.17 4.97 -17.35
N ILE A 270 -18.93 5.90 -16.74
CA ILE A 270 -19.74 6.87 -17.49
C ILE A 270 -18.87 7.69 -18.44
N MET A 271 -17.74 8.22 -17.97
CA MET A 271 -16.84 9.04 -18.79
C MET A 271 -16.12 8.23 -19.87
N ARG A 272 -15.69 7.02 -19.51
CA ARG A 272 -15.05 6.09 -20.44
C ARG A 272 -15.98 5.72 -21.58
N GLU A 273 -17.24 5.36 -21.28
CA GLU A 273 -18.19 4.87 -22.28
C GLU A 273 -18.81 5.98 -23.12
N ASN A 274 -19.07 7.15 -22.53
CA ASN A 274 -19.85 8.20 -23.18
C ASN A 274 -19.01 9.40 -23.67
N TYR A 275 -17.71 9.44 -23.35
CA TYR A 275 -16.84 10.53 -23.79
C TYR A 275 -15.53 10.01 -24.39
N PHE A 276 -14.63 9.46 -23.57
CA PHE A 276 -13.29 9.07 -24.06
C PHE A 276 -13.32 7.90 -25.04
N GLY A 277 -14.19 6.90 -24.81
CA GLY A 277 -14.40 5.77 -25.72
C GLY A 277 -15.05 6.16 -27.05
N LEU A 278 -15.65 7.34 -27.14
CA LEU A 278 -16.22 7.90 -28.37
C LEU A 278 -15.25 8.86 -29.08
N GLY A 279 -13.99 8.96 -28.62
CA GLY A 279 -12.98 9.84 -29.21
C GLY A 279 -12.96 11.26 -28.65
N GLY A 280 -13.52 11.49 -27.45
CA GLY A 280 -13.42 12.77 -26.76
C GLY A 280 -11.97 13.21 -26.56
N SER A 281 -11.68 14.46 -26.88
CA SER A 281 -10.30 14.98 -26.99
C SER A 281 -9.87 15.93 -25.87
N LEU A 282 -10.79 16.37 -25.00
CA LEU A 282 -10.43 17.27 -23.91
C LEU A 282 -9.50 16.56 -22.92
N PRO A 283 -8.44 17.23 -22.44
CA PRO A 283 -7.65 16.75 -21.31
C PRO A 283 -8.53 16.47 -20.08
N PRO A 284 -8.16 15.51 -19.22
CA PRO A 284 -8.99 15.11 -18.09
C PRO A 284 -9.44 16.25 -17.16
N ILE A 285 -8.56 17.21 -16.89
CA ILE A 285 -8.85 18.37 -16.04
C ILE A 285 -9.83 19.35 -16.70
N GLU A 286 -9.72 19.54 -18.01
CA GLU A 286 -10.62 20.43 -18.78
C GLU A 286 -12.01 19.80 -18.89
N LEU A 287 -12.10 18.48 -19.10
CA LEU A 287 -13.37 17.78 -19.06
C LEU A 287 -14.04 17.90 -17.68
N ALA A 288 -13.27 17.79 -16.59
CA ALA A 288 -13.80 17.98 -15.24
C ALA A 288 -14.37 19.40 -15.05
N GLU A 289 -13.67 20.41 -15.55
CA GLU A 289 -14.14 21.80 -15.55
C GLU A 289 -15.46 21.97 -16.33
N GLU A 290 -15.56 21.41 -17.54
CA GLU A 290 -16.78 21.50 -18.36
C GLU A 290 -17.98 20.79 -17.69
N ILE A 291 -17.75 19.65 -17.04
CA ILE A 291 -18.78 18.97 -16.24
C ILE A 291 -19.26 19.87 -15.09
N VAL A 292 -18.34 20.51 -14.37
CA VAL A 292 -18.68 21.42 -13.27
C VAL A 292 -19.46 22.63 -13.78
N LYS A 293 -19.05 23.23 -14.90
CA LYS A 293 -19.78 24.33 -15.55
C LYS A 293 -21.20 23.92 -15.92
N ALA A 294 -21.37 22.76 -16.54
CA ALA A 294 -22.67 22.24 -16.95
C ALA A 294 -23.60 22.04 -15.73
N ILE A 295 -23.10 21.42 -14.66
CA ILE A 295 -23.86 21.18 -13.44
C ILE A 295 -24.26 22.50 -12.76
N LYS A 296 -23.35 23.48 -12.69
CA LYS A 296 -23.66 24.80 -12.13
C LYS A 296 -24.68 25.58 -12.97
N ALA A 297 -24.64 25.46 -14.28
CA ALA A 297 -25.65 26.04 -15.16
C ALA A 297 -27.04 25.41 -14.93
N LEU A 298 -27.10 24.08 -14.76
CA LEU A 298 -28.34 23.36 -14.46
C LEU A 298 -28.92 23.75 -13.09
N GLU A 299 -28.10 23.84 -12.06
CA GLU A 299 -28.52 24.35 -10.74
C GLU A 299 -29.09 25.77 -10.81
N GLY A 300 -28.46 26.63 -11.61
CA GLY A 300 -28.93 27.98 -11.84
C GLY A 300 -30.34 28.00 -12.43
N LEU A 301 -30.62 27.12 -13.40
CA LEU A 301 -31.95 27.02 -14.03
C LEU A 301 -33.03 26.55 -13.05
N ASP A 302 -32.73 25.61 -12.16
CA ASP A 302 -33.68 25.11 -11.15
C ASP A 302 -34.00 26.17 -10.08
N SER A 303 -33.08 27.10 -9.80
CA SER A 303 -33.30 28.16 -8.80
C SER A 303 -34.23 29.30 -9.25
N TYR A 304 -34.69 29.28 -10.51
CA TYR A 304 -35.68 30.23 -11.05
C TYR A 304 -37.13 29.71 -11.04
N TYR A 305 -37.38 28.52 -10.48
CA TYR A 305 -38.70 27.95 -10.22
C TYR A 305 -39.01 27.86 -8.73
#